data_AF-A0A3D5HZ08-F1
#
_entry.id   AF-A0A3D5HZ08-F1
#
_cell.length_a   1.000
_cell.length_b   1.000
_cell.length_c   1.000
_cell.angle_alpha   90.00
_cell.angle_beta   90.00
_cell.angle_gamma   90.00
#
_symmetry.space_group_name_H-M   'P 1'
#
loop_
_entity.id
_entity.type
_entity.pdbx_description
1 polymer ?
#
loop_
_entity_poly.entity_id
_entity_poly.type
_entity_poly.pdbx_seq_one_letter_code
_entity_poly.pdbx_strand_id
1 'polypeptide(L)' 'ESGSNERISLSPGPFRFAYNQWLQDWEIWAVRGLVDELIVQNYAYSLKGFENDLGQSAIRRAESWGIPVHIGILAGFGG' A
#
# COMPACT_ATOMS: atom_id res chain seq x y z
N GLU A 1 -11.44 3.02 29.75
CA GLU A 1 -11.73 4.14 28.82
C GLU A 1 -11.73 3.59 27.41
N SER A 2 -12.85 3.68 26.69
CA SER A 2 -12.93 3.31 25.28
C SER A 2 -12.63 4.57 24.48
N GLY A 3 -11.34 4.91 24.33
CA GLY A 3 -10.93 5.92 23.35
C GLY A 3 -11.40 5.46 21.97
N SER A 4 -11.97 6.36 21.17
CA SER A 4 -12.28 6.08 19.78
C SER A 4 -11.01 5.54 19.11
N ASN A 5 -11.05 4.30 18.62
CA ASN A 5 -9.93 3.73 17.89
C ASN A 5 -9.90 4.41 16.52
N GLU A 6 -9.14 5.50 16.43
CA GLU A 6 -8.92 6.23 15.19
C GLU A 6 -8.23 5.30 14.20
N ARG A 7 -8.81 5.14 13.02
CA ARG A 7 -8.29 4.24 12.00
C ARG A 7 -7.27 4.98 11.12
N ILE A 8 -6.04 4.47 11.07
CA ILE A 8 -4.98 5.01 10.22
C ILE A 8 -4.90 4.23 8.92
N SER A 9 -5.22 4.90 7.81
CA SER A 9 -5.06 4.38 6.45
C SER A 9 -3.84 5.01 5.79
N LEU A 10 -3.01 4.19 5.14
CA LEU A 10 -1.80 4.64 4.43
C LEU A 10 -1.91 4.28 2.94
N SER A 11 -1.64 5.25 2.07
CA SER A 11 -1.62 5.06 0.61
C SER A 11 -0.22 5.24 0.03
N PRO A 12 0.68 4.24 0.09
CA PRO A 12 2.03 4.37 -0.42
C PRO A 12 2.13 3.94 -1.90
N GLY A 13 3.26 4.25 -2.54
CA GLY A 13 3.63 3.61 -3.82
C GLY A 13 4.23 2.20 -3.63
N PRO A 14 4.72 1.57 -4.72
CA PRO A 14 5.41 0.28 -4.65
C PRO A 14 6.58 0.30 -3.64
N PHE A 15 6.74 -0.77 -2.85
CA PHE A 15 7.60 -0.78 -1.65
C PHE A 15 8.99 -0.19 -1.86
N ARG A 16 9.75 -0.71 -2.84
CA ARG A 16 11.13 -0.26 -3.08
C ARG A 16 11.20 1.22 -3.43
N PHE A 17 10.24 1.72 -4.19
CA PHE A 17 10.20 3.13 -4.56
C PHE A 17 9.82 4.00 -3.35
N ALA A 18 8.77 3.61 -2.62
CA ALA A 18 8.30 4.31 -1.44
C ALA A 18 9.38 4.41 -0.35
N TYR A 19 10.10 3.31 -0.10
CA TYR A 19 11.22 3.27 0.84
C TYR A 19 12.39 4.14 0.38
N ASN A 20 12.89 3.95 -0.85
CA ASN A 20 14.09 4.63 -1.31
C ASN A 20 13.90 6.14 -1.52
N GLN A 21 12.73 6.57 -1.99
CA GLN A 21 12.48 7.97 -2.32
C GLN A 21 11.91 8.77 -1.14
N TRP A 22 11.15 8.11 -0.25
CA TRP A 22 10.34 8.80 0.75
C TRP A 22 10.48 8.22 2.17
N LEU A 23 11.36 7.23 2.37
CA LEU A 23 11.55 6.53 3.64
C LEU A 23 10.28 5.91 4.20
N GLN A 24 9.34 5.57 3.31
CA GLN A 24 8.10 4.92 3.66
C GLN A 24 8.31 3.41 3.79
N ASP A 25 8.78 2.97 4.96
CA ASP A 25 8.89 1.55 5.31
C ASP A 25 7.54 1.00 5.77
N TRP A 26 6.59 0.95 4.84
CA TRP A 26 5.23 0.57 5.15
C TRP A 26 5.08 -0.91 5.54
N GLU A 27 6.06 -1.79 5.24
CA GLU A 27 6.02 -3.17 5.76
C GLU A 27 6.22 -3.18 7.27
N ILE A 28 7.25 -2.49 7.78
CA ILE A 28 7.50 -2.42 9.22
C ILE A 28 6.36 -1.69 9.93
N TRP A 29 5.81 -0.63 9.32
CA TRP A 29 4.71 0.13 9.93
C TRP A 29 3.44 -0.70 10.06
N ALA A 30 3.08 -1.47 9.03
CA ALA A 30 1.95 -2.39 9.08
C ALA A 30 2.16 -3.49 10.13
N VAL A 31 3.33 -4.16 10.12
CA VAL A 31 3.64 -5.26 11.05
C VAL A 31 3.70 -4.78 12.51
N ARG A 32 4.06 -3.51 12.75
CA ARG A 32 4.07 -2.90 14.10
C ARG A 32 2.71 -2.33 14.54
N GLY A 33 1.67 -2.46 13.72
CA GLY A 33 0.34 -1.93 14.04
C GLY A 33 0.27 -0.40 14.05
N LEU A 34 1.13 0.27 13.27
CA LEU A 34 1.09 1.73 13.09
C LEU A 34 0.10 2.16 11.99
N VAL A 35 -0.39 1.19 11.21
CA VAL A 35 -1.31 1.37 10.08
C VAL A 35 -2.36 0.27 10.16
N ASP A 36 -3.62 0.63 10.04
CA ASP A 36 -4.77 -0.27 10.09
C ASP A 36 -5.24 -0.73 8.71
N GLU A 37 -4.84 -0.03 7.65
CA GLU A 37 -5.23 -0.29 6.26
C GLU A 37 -4.18 0.23 5.28
N LEU A 38 -3.88 -0.57 4.24
CA LEU A 38 -2.91 -0.23 3.21
C LEU A 38 -3.58 -0.09 1.84
N ILE A 39 -3.31 1.00 1.12
CA ILE A 39 -3.81 1.25 -0.24
C ILE A 39 -2.62 1.49 -1.17
N VAL A 40 -2.05 0.42 -1.73
CA VAL A 40 -0.85 0.54 -2.57
C VAL A 40 -1.21 1.13 -3.94
N GLN A 41 -0.61 2.27 -4.26
CA GLN A 41 -0.81 3.00 -5.50
C GLN A 41 -0.08 2.29 -6.66
N ASN A 42 -0.84 1.69 -7.58
CA ASN A 42 -0.32 1.06 -8.79
C ASN A 42 -0.72 1.89 -10.01
N TYR A 43 0.19 2.76 -10.44
CA TYR A 43 -0.01 3.67 -11.58
C TYR A 43 0.80 3.25 -12.81
N ALA A 44 0.94 1.93 -13.02
CA ALA A 44 1.66 1.40 -14.17
C ALA A 44 1.06 1.88 -15.50
N TYR A 45 1.92 2.26 -16.44
CA TYR A 45 1.53 2.77 -17.77
C TYR A 45 1.06 1.67 -18.75
N SER A 46 1.00 0.40 -18.32
CA SER A 46 0.56 -0.73 -19.15
C SER A 46 -0.08 -1.82 -18.32
N LEU A 47 -0.98 -2.61 -18.92
CA LEU A 47 -1.62 -3.76 -18.25
C LEU A 47 -0.58 -4.77 -17.74
N LYS A 48 0.44 -5.07 -18.54
CA LYS A 48 1.53 -5.96 -18.13
C LYS A 48 2.32 -5.41 -16.94
N GLY A 49 2.57 -4.10 -16.92
CA GLY A 49 3.21 -3.44 -15.78
C GLY A 49 2.33 -3.54 -14.52
N PHE A 50 1.03 -3.30 -14.67
CA PHE A 50 0.06 -3.42 -13.59
C PHE A 50 0.04 -4.84 -13.00
N GLU A 51 -0.06 -5.87 -13.84
CA GLU A 51 -0.02 -7.28 -13.43
C GLU A 51 1.29 -7.65 -12.72
N ASN A 52 2.43 -7.18 -13.25
CA ASN A 52 3.73 -7.41 -12.62
C ASN A 52 3.81 -6.79 -11.23
N ASP A 53 3.24 -5.60 -11.05
CA ASP A 53 3.23 -4.88 -9.79
C ASP A 53 2.36 -5.59 -8.73
N LEU A 54 1.21 -6.15 -9.12
CA LEU A 54 0.42 -7.03 -8.26
C LEU A 54 1.18 -8.31 -7.87
N GLY A 55 2.02 -8.82 -8.78
CA GLY A 55 2.88 -9.97 -8.58
C GLY A 55 4.12 -9.71 -7.71
N GLN A 56 4.30 -8.52 -7.15
CA GLN A 56 5.46 -8.24 -6.31
C GLN A 56 5.38 -8.98 -4.96
N SER A 57 6.54 -9.43 -4.46
CA SER A 57 6.62 -10.17 -3.19
C SER A 57 6.11 -9.37 -1.99
N ALA A 58 6.23 -8.04 -2.02
CA ALA A 58 5.75 -7.16 -0.96
C ALA A 58 4.22 -7.21 -0.82
N ILE A 59 3.49 -7.20 -1.95
CA ILE A 59 2.02 -7.33 -1.97
C ILE A 59 1.59 -8.69 -1.42
N ARG A 60 2.21 -9.78 -1.90
CA ARG A 60 1.92 -11.13 -1.40
C ARG A 60 2.19 -11.30 0.10
N ARG A 61 3.23 -10.65 0.62
CA ARG A 61 3.49 -10.64 2.07
C ARG A 61 2.40 -9.86 2.81
N ALA A 62 1.99 -8.72 2.27
CA ALA A 62 1.00 -7.86 2.90
C ALA A 62 -0.35 -8.56 3.14
N GLU A 63 -0.77 -9.46 2.24
CA GLU A 63 -1.96 -10.30 2.40
C GLU A 63 -1.96 -11.15 3.68
N SER A 64 -0.77 -11.49 4.19
CA SER A 64 -0.61 -12.31 5.40
C SER A 64 -0.62 -11.53 6.72
N TRP A 65 -0.65 -10.20 6.69
CA TRP A 65 -0.52 -9.36 7.89
C TRP A 65 -1.83 -9.13 8.64
N GLY A 66 -2.97 -9.55 8.08
CA GLY A 66 -4.26 -9.44 8.74
C GLY A 66 -4.88 -8.04 8.74
N ILE A 67 -4.28 -7.07 8.03
CA ILE A 67 -4.88 -5.77 7.73
C ILE A 67 -5.47 -5.78 6.30
N PRO A 68 -6.51 -4.99 6.01
CA PRO A 68 -6.98 -4.82 4.64
C PRO A 68 -5.90 -4.20 3.75
N VAL A 69 -5.69 -4.81 2.58
CA VAL A 69 -4.78 -4.34 1.55
C VAL A 69 -5.58 -4.10 0.28
N HIS A 70 -5.52 -2.89 -0.23
CA HIS A 70 -6.20 -2.43 -1.43
C HIS A 70 -5.19 -1.93 -2.47
N ILE A 71 -5.61 -1.88 -3.72
CA ILE A 71 -4.82 -1.35 -4.83
C ILE A 71 -5.48 -0.06 -5.33
N GLY A 72 -4.76 1.05 -5.24
CA GLY A 72 -5.17 2.33 -5.80
C GLY A 72 -4.91 2.36 -7.30
N ILE A 73 -5.93 2.65 -8.09
CA ILE A 73 -5.87 2.76 -9.56
C ILE A 73 -6.13 4.21 -9.97
N LEU A 74 -5.25 4.77 -10.80
CA LEU A 74 -5.46 6.10 -11.36
C LEU A 74 -6.54 6.03 -12.46
N ALA A 75 -7.73 6.54 -12.17
CA ALA A 75 -8.86 6.54 -13.11
C ALA A 75 -8.83 7.69 -14.13
N GLY A 76 -8.00 8.71 -13.92
CA GLY A 76 -7.87 9.86 -14.80
C GLY A 76 -7.36 11.09 -14.08
N PHE A 77 -7.00 12.13 -14.84
CA PHE A 77 -6.52 13.42 -14.30
C PHE A 77 -7.62 14.49 -14.20
N GLY A 78 -8.87 14.15 -14.50
CA GLY A 78 -10.02 15.06 -14.36
C GLY A 78 -10.13 16.14 -15.44
N GLY A 79 -9.52 15.91 -16.61
CA GLY A 79 -9.67 16.78 -17.80
C GLY A 79 -10.93 16.49 -18.60
#